data_AF-A0A5N7ZMC9-F1
#
_entry.id   AF-A0A5N7ZMC9-F1
#
_cell.length_a   1.000
_cell.length_b   1.000
_cell.length_c   1.000
_cell.angle_alpha   90.00
_cell.angle_beta   90.00
_cell.angle_gamma   90.00
#
_symmetry.space_group_name_H-M   'P 1'
#
loop_
_entity.id
_entity.type
_entity.pdbx_description
1 polymer ?
#
loop_
_entity_poly.entity_id
_entity_poly.type
_entity_poly.pdbx_seq_one_letter_code
_entity_poly.pdbx_strand_id
1 'polypeptide(L)'
;MTESADTLIRRLALQPHPEGGYYRETYRAAGAVTRADGKRLAASTAIYYLLCDGAWSTWHRIRADELWHFHAGTPLHVHVLAPDGGYRRLRLGNALADEGAEFQGVVPGGSWFAAELAEPGGYALAGCTVAPGFEFSE
;
A
#
# COMPACT_ATOMS: atom_id res chain seq x y z
N MET A 1 -9.89 -20.40 12.62
CA MET A 1 -9.51 -20.72 11.23
C MET A 1 -8.44 -19.72 10.86
N THR A 2 -7.21 -20.16 10.63
CA THR A 2 -6.16 -19.29 10.07
C THR A 2 -6.55 -18.97 8.64
N GLU A 3 -6.86 -17.71 8.35
CA GLU A 3 -7.12 -17.26 6.99
C GLU A 3 -5.82 -17.42 6.19
N SER A 4 -5.87 -18.13 5.06
CA SER A 4 -4.70 -18.24 4.18
C SER A 4 -4.71 -17.11 3.15
N ALA A 5 -3.53 -16.69 2.69
CA ALA A 5 -3.38 -15.72 1.61
C ALA A 5 -4.23 -16.11 0.38
N ASP A 6 -4.21 -17.39 -0.02
CA ASP A 6 -5.04 -17.94 -1.09
C ASP A 6 -6.54 -17.68 -0.92
N THR A 7 -7.03 -17.74 0.32
CA THR A 7 -8.45 -17.49 0.61
C THR A 7 -8.78 -16.03 0.38
N LEU A 8 -7.91 -15.11 0.81
CA LEU A 8 -8.06 -13.68 0.57
C LEU A 8 -7.96 -13.34 -0.91
N ILE A 9 -6.97 -13.89 -1.63
CA ILE A 9 -6.80 -13.71 -3.07
C ILE A 9 -8.09 -14.08 -3.81
N ARG A 10 -8.65 -15.26 -3.53
CA ARG A 10 -9.90 -15.71 -4.15
C ARG A 10 -11.11 -14.87 -3.76
N ARG A 11 -11.31 -14.61 -2.45
CA ARG A 11 -12.51 -13.90 -1.97
C ARG A 11 -12.54 -12.43 -2.35
N LEU A 12 -11.38 -11.80 -2.38
CA LEU A 12 -11.22 -10.39 -2.76
C LEU A 12 -10.91 -10.23 -4.24
N ALA A 13 -10.88 -11.31 -5.02
CA ALA A 13 -10.58 -11.30 -6.46
C ALA A 13 -9.30 -10.50 -6.79
N LEU A 14 -8.24 -10.72 -6.01
CA LEU A 14 -6.97 -10.03 -6.18
C LEU A 14 -6.22 -10.60 -7.39
N GLN A 15 -5.48 -9.73 -8.07
CA GLN A 15 -4.63 -10.07 -9.22
C GLN A 15 -3.17 -9.78 -8.87
N PRO A 16 -2.19 -10.48 -9.48
CA PRO A 16 -0.78 -10.16 -9.28
C PRO A 16 -0.49 -8.69 -9.57
N HIS A 17 0.25 -8.04 -8.68
CA HIS A 17 0.66 -6.64 -8.85
C HIS A 17 2.05 -6.58 -9.52
N PRO A 18 2.33 -5.63 -10.44
CA PRO A 18 3.63 -5.53 -11.13
C PRO A 18 4.83 -5.39 -10.19
N GLU A 19 4.60 -4.79 -9.01
CA GLU A 19 5.65 -4.54 -8.02
C GLU A 19 5.84 -5.69 -7.03
N GLY A 20 5.05 -6.77 -7.15
CA GLY A 20 5.01 -7.88 -6.21
C GLY A 20 3.72 -7.93 -5.39
N GLY A 21 3.38 -9.11 -4.87
CA GLY A 21 2.11 -9.33 -4.16
C GLY A 21 0.89 -9.32 -5.08
N TYR A 22 -0.28 -9.04 -4.50
CA TYR A 22 -1.56 -9.02 -5.19
C TYR A 22 -2.35 -7.77 -4.86
N TYR A 23 -3.16 -7.29 -5.80
CA TYR A 23 -3.98 -6.09 -5.61
C TYR A 23 -5.33 -6.17 -6.31
N ARG A 24 -6.22 -5.25 -5.95
CA ARG A 24 -7.44 -4.94 -6.72
C ARG A 24 -7.90 -3.52 -6.41
N GLU A 25 -8.14 -2.71 -7.44
CA GLU A 25 -8.83 -1.41 -7.27
C GLU A 25 -10.27 -1.62 -6.81
N THR A 26 -10.62 -1.00 -5.68
CA THR A 26 -11.95 -1.10 -5.05
C THR A 26 -12.75 0.19 -5.20
N TYR A 27 -12.06 1.31 -5.42
CA TYR A 27 -12.68 2.61 -5.56
C TYR A 27 -11.90 3.51 -6.51
N ARG A 28 -12.64 4.24 -7.34
CA ARG A 28 -12.16 5.37 -8.13
C ARG A 28 -13.21 6.45 -8.09
N ALA A 29 -12.82 7.64 -7.64
CA ALA A 29 -13.74 8.76 -7.50
C ALA A 29 -14.30 9.17 -8.87
N ALA A 30 -15.61 9.38 -8.96
CA ALA A 30 -16.26 9.97 -10.13
C ALA A 30 -15.91 11.46 -10.29
N GLY A 31 -15.66 12.15 -9.17
CA GLY A 31 -15.15 13.52 -9.15
C GLY A 31 -13.66 13.55 -9.49
N ALA A 32 -13.22 14.64 -10.11
CA ALA A 32 -11.83 14.83 -10.53
C ALA A 32 -11.26 16.15 -10.00
N VAL A 33 -9.95 16.16 -9.75
CA VAL A 33 -9.17 17.35 -9.35
C VAL A 33 -8.07 17.61 -10.39
N THR A 34 -7.66 18.87 -10.52
CA THR A 34 -6.54 19.26 -11.37
C THR A 34 -5.33 19.50 -10.49
N ARG A 35 -4.26 18.73 -10.71
CA ARG A 35 -2.98 18.91 -10.00
C ARG A 35 -2.27 20.16 -10.52
N ALA A 36 -1.29 20.65 -9.76
CA ALA A 36 -0.47 21.82 -10.11
C ALA A 36 0.23 21.71 -11.49
N ASP A 37 0.50 20.50 -12.00
CA ASP A 37 1.05 20.26 -13.34
C ASP A 37 -0.01 20.20 -14.45
N GLY A 38 -1.26 20.55 -14.15
CA GLY A 38 -2.37 20.58 -15.10
C GLY A 38 -3.03 19.24 -15.37
N LYS A 39 -2.51 18.13 -14.82
CA LYS A 39 -3.11 16.80 -15.00
C LYS A 39 -4.42 16.71 -14.24
N ARG A 40 -5.50 16.30 -14.94
CA ARG A 40 -6.81 16.04 -14.34
C ARG A 40 -6.90 14.57 -13.94
N LEU A 41 -7.03 14.31 -12.64
CA LEU A 41 -7.02 12.98 -12.04
C LEU A 41 -8.31 12.75 -11.27
N ALA A 42 -8.70 11.49 -11.04
CA ALA A 42 -9.75 11.17 -10.07
C ALA A 42 -9.39 11.81 -8.72
N ALA A 43 -10.38 12.27 -7.95
CA ALA A 43 -10.10 12.89 -6.64
C ALA A 43 -9.40 11.92 -5.67
N SER A 44 -9.68 10.62 -5.79
CA SER A 44 -9.02 9.55 -5.04
C SER A 44 -9.23 8.19 -5.70
N THR A 45 -8.31 7.27 -5.45
CA THR A 45 -8.44 5.83 -5.73
C THR A 45 -8.14 5.04 -4.47
N ALA A 46 -8.72 3.85 -4.33
CA ALA A 46 -8.35 2.91 -3.29
C ALA A 46 -8.22 1.49 -3.83
N ILE A 47 -7.28 0.74 -3.27
CA ILE A 47 -7.02 -0.66 -3.60
C ILE A 47 -7.03 -1.53 -2.34
N TYR A 48 -7.30 -2.82 -2.50
CA TYR A 48 -6.71 -3.83 -1.62
C TYR A 48 -5.32 -4.17 -2.12
N TYR A 49 -4.40 -4.43 -1.19
CA TYR A 49 -3.06 -4.91 -1.44
C TYR A 49 -2.71 -6.05 -0.47
N LEU A 50 -2.10 -7.12 -0.98
CA LEU A 50 -1.74 -8.30 -0.21
C LEU A 50 -0.29 -8.70 -0.50
N LEU A 51 0.53 -8.73 0.54
CA LEU A 51 1.86 -9.34 0.51
C LEU A 51 1.80 -10.73 1.16
N CYS A 52 2.36 -11.74 0.51
CA CYS A 52 2.45 -13.11 1.01
C CYS A 52 3.62 -13.85 0.34
N ASP A 53 3.90 -15.09 0.77
CA ASP A 53 4.82 -16.02 0.12
C ASP A 53 6.25 -15.49 -0.11
N GLY A 54 6.73 -14.62 0.80
CA GLY A 54 8.05 -14.01 0.70
C GLY A 54 8.17 -12.95 -0.40
N ALA A 55 7.06 -12.54 -1.01
CA ALA A 55 7.04 -11.40 -1.92
C ALA A 55 7.29 -10.08 -1.18
N TRP A 56 7.84 -9.12 -1.90
CA TRP A 56 7.99 -7.74 -1.48
C TRP A 56 7.46 -6.81 -2.57
N SER A 57 7.04 -5.62 -2.18
CA SER A 57 6.79 -4.50 -3.09
C SER A 57 8.13 -3.89 -3.49
N THR A 58 8.49 -3.95 -4.77
CA THR A 58 9.73 -3.35 -5.27
C THR A 58 9.75 -1.84 -5.06
N TRP A 59 10.93 -1.24 -5.02
CA TRP A 59 11.07 0.21 -4.94
C TRP A 59 10.37 0.91 -6.10
N HIS A 60 9.42 1.78 -5.77
CA HIS A 60 8.67 2.59 -6.71
C HIS A 60 8.38 3.97 -6.11
N ARG A 61 7.79 4.86 -6.91
CA ARG A 61 7.50 6.23 -6.53
C ARG A 61 6.29 6.72 -7.30
N ILE A 62 5.38 7.38 -6.59
CA ILE A 62 4.23 8.07 -7.18
C ILE A 62 4.26 9.55 -6.76
N ARG A 63 3.48 10.42 -7.41
CA ARG A 63 3.53 11.88 -7.14
C ARG A 63 2.50 12.36 -6.12
N ALA A 64 1.53 11.53 -5.77
CA ALA A 64 0.52 11.81 -4.76
C ALA A 64 0.86 11.09 -3.46
N ASP A 65 0.29 11.55 -2.33
CA ASP A 65 0.42 10.83 -1.07
C ASP A 65 -0.33 9.50 -1.16
N GLU A 66 0.28 8.45 -0.61
CA GLU A 66 -0.37 7.15 -0.44
C GLU A 66 -0.54 6.83 1.04
N LEU A 67 -1.79 6.58 1.42
CA LEU A 67 -2.17 6.16 2.75
C LEU A 67 -2.29 4.63 2.77
N TRP A 68 -1.52 4.00 3.64
CA TRP A 68 -1.55 2.57 3.90
C TRP A 68 -2.37 2.28 5.15
N HIS A 69 -3.23 1.27 5.08
CA HIS A 69 -4.16 0.88 6.15
C HIS A 69 -4.02 -0.61 6.41
N PHE A 70 -3.49 -1.01 7.55
CA PHE A 70 -3.42 -2.42 7.92
C PHE A 70 -4.84 -2.99 8.14
N HIS A 71 -5.10 -4.19 7.63
CA HIS A 71 -6.38 -4.87 7.80
C HIS A 71 -6.24 -6.20 8.54
N ALA A 72 -5.30 -7.05 8.12
CA ALA A 72 -5.13 -8.38 8.69
C ALA A 72 -3.76 -8.97 8.38
N GLY A 73 -3.37 -10.00 9.13
CA GLY A 73 -2.16 -10.78 8.91
C GLY A 73 -1.04 -10.44 9.89
N THR A 74 0.21 -10.61 9.45
CA THR A 74 1.41 -10.20 10.18
C THR A 74 1.76 -8.74 9.86
N PRO A 75 2.47 -8.04 10.76
CA PRO A 75 2.90 -6.68 10.48
C PRO A 75 3.73 -6.58 9.21
N LEU A 76 3.62 -5.45 8.51
CA LEU A 76 4.47 -5.11 7.36
C LEU A 76 5.32 -3.88 7.65
N HIS A 77 6.47 -3.82 6.98
CA HIS A 77 7.28 -2.63 6.89
C HIS A 77 7.04 -1.92 5.57
N VAL A 78 6.84 -0.61 5.63
CA VAL A 78 6.90 0.27 4.45
C VAL A 78 8.13 1.15 4.62
N HIS A 79 9.13 0.92 3.78
CA HIS A 79 10.36 1.69 3.71
C HIS A 79 10.11 2.94 2.89
N VAL A 80 10.47 4.10 3.41
CA VAL A 80 10.26 5.39 2.75
C VAL A 80 11.58 6.14 2.71
N LEU A 81 12.03 6.48 1.50
CA LEU A 81 13.17 7.34 1.24
C LEU A 81 12.65 8.66 0.64
N ALA A 82 12.65 9.69 1.47
CA ALA A 82 12.17 11.02 1.12
C ALA A 82 13.10 11.71 0.09
N PRO A 83 12.59 12.70 -0.67
CA PRO A 83 13.38 13.42 -1.67
C PRO A 83 14.63 14.13 -1.12
N ASP A 84 14.66 14.45 0.17
CA ASP A 84 15.81 15.06 0.87
C ASP A 84 16.86 14.02 1.33
N GLY A 85 16.65 12.74 1.02
CA GLY A 85 17.51 11.63 1.44
C GLY A 85 17.16 11.05 2.81
N GLY A 86 16.14 11.57 3.49
CA GLY A 86 15.66 11.06 4.77
C GLY A 86 15.04 9.66 4.64
N TYR A 87 15.54 8.70 5.40
CA TYR A 87 14.96 7.36 5.49
C TYR A 87 14.08 7.23 6.73
N ARG A 88 12.90 6.62 6.55
CA ARG A 88 12.06 6.14 7.66
C ARG A 88 11.41 4.81 7.30
N ARG A 89 11.03 4.05 8.32
CA ARG A 89 10.28 2.81 8.17
C ARG A 89 8.98 2.92 8.93
N LEU A 90 7.86 2.77 8.23
CA LEU A 90 6.55 2.64 8.83
C LEU A 90 6.37 1.16 9.19
N ARG A 91 6.00 0.87 10.44
CA ARG A 91 5.60 -0.49 10.85
C ARG A 91 4.09 -0.51 10.98
N LEU A 92 3.43 -1.24 10.08
CA LEU A 92 1.97 -1.31 10.03
C LEU A 92 1.51 -2.67 10.53
N GLY A 93 0.52 -2.68 11.41
CA GLY A 93 0.06 -3.88 12.11
C GLY A 93 -1.11 -3.60 13.02
N ASN A 94 -1.47 -4.56 13.87
CA ASN A 94 -2.47 -4.37 14.89
C ASN A 94 -1.85 -3.66 16.09
N ALA A 95 -2.03 -2.35 16.22
CA ALA A 95 -1.43 -1.54 17.29
C ALA A 95 -1.77 -2.01 18.72
N LEU A 96 -2.81 -2.85 18.90
CA LEU A 96 -3.16 -3.43 20.20
C LEU A 96 -2.36 -4.70 20.53
N ALA A 97 -1.75 -5.34 19.54
CA ALA A 97 -1.06 -6.63 19.67
C ALA A 97 0.42 -6.55 19.26
N ASP A 98 0.75 -5.66 18.32
CA ASP A 98 2.04 -5.55 17.67
C ASP A 98 2.78 -4.30 18.18
N GLU A 99 3.79 -4.49 19.03
CA GLU A 99 4.52 -3.38 19.65
C GLU A 99 5.13 -2.43 18.62
N GLY A 100 4.86 -1.12 18.78
CA GLY A 100 5.36 -0.08 17.87
C GLY A 100 4.79 -0.12 16.44
N ALA A 101 3.73 -0.90 16.20
CA ALA A 101 2.97 -0.83 14.95
C ALA A 101 1.84 0.19 15.03
N GLU A 102 1.47 0.72 13.86
CA GLU A 102 0.29 1.57 13.67
C GLU A 102 -0.68 0.92 12.69
N PHE A 103 -1.97 1.22 12.82
CA PHE A 103 -2.95 0.77 11.81
C PHE A 103 -2.83 1.52 10.49
N GLN A 104 -2.25 2.72 10.50
CA GLN A 104 -2.15 3.59 9.34
C GLN A 104 -0.78 4.24 9.22
N GLY A 105 -0.36 4.50 7.98
CA GLY A 105 0.87 5.22 7.68
C GLY A 105 0.77 5.94 6.35
N VAL A 106 1.53 7.01 6.20
CA VAL A 106 1.52 7.84 4.97
C VAL A 106 2.89 7.82 4.31
N VAL A 107 2.91 7.51 3.02
CA VAL A 107 4.05 7.72 2.14
C VAL A 107 3.83 9.06 1.41
N PRO A 108 4.65 10.08 1.66
CA PRO A 108 4.51 11.36 0.98
C PRO A 108 4.83 11.24 -0.51
N GLY A 109 4.04 11.90 -1.34
CA GLY A 109 4.24 11.96 -2.79
C GLY A 109 5.65 12.41 -3.16
N GLY A 110 6.23 11.75 -4.15
CA GLY A 110 7.61 11.96 -4.60
C GLY A 110 8.67 11.19 -3.82
N SER A 111 8.31 10.49 -2.73
CA SER A 111 9.22 9.59 -2.02
C SER A 111 9.38 8.27 -2.77
N TRP A 112 10.58 7.69 -2.72
CA TRP A 112 10.74 6.28 -3.09
C TRP A 112 10.28 5.41 -1.93
N PHE A 113 9.56 4.33 -2.21
CA PHE A 113 9.12 3.41 -1.18
C PHE A 113 9.04 1.97 -1.67
N ALA A 114 9.16 1.05 -0.72
CA ALA A 114 9.09 -0.39 -0.90
C ALA A 114 8.43 -1.00 0.35
N ALA A 115 7.90 -2.20 0.25
CA ALA A 115 7.25 -2.86 1.38
C ALA A 115 7.57 -4.34 1.46
N GLU A 116 7.70 -4.85 2.67
CA GLU A 116 7.94 -6.26 2.98
C GLU A 116 7.17 -6.68 4.23
N LEU A 117 6.96 -7.98 4.43
CA LEU A 117 6.50 -8.48 5.73
C LEU A 117 7.58 -8.22 6.79
N ALA A 118 7.17 -7.81 7.99
CA ALA A 118 8.11 -7.58 9.10
C ALA A 118 8.74 -8.88 9.62
N GLU A 119 8.03 -10.00 9.44
CA GLU A 119 8.49 -11.33 9.79
C GLU A 119 8.29 -12.29 8.60
N PRO A 120 9.22 -13.23 8.38
CA PRO A 120 9.08 -14.21 7.31
C PRO A 120 7.94 -15.19 7.61
N GLY A 121 7.13 -15.46 6.60
CA GLY A 121 5.99 -16.36 6.70
C GLY A 121 4.69 -15.63 7.07
N GLY A 122 3.59 -16.06 6.46
CA GLY A 122 2.29 -15.42 6.61
C GLY A 122 1.96 -14.48 5.45
N TYR A 123 1.11 -13.49 5.75
CA TYR A 123 0.64 -12.50 4.80
C TYR A 123 0.35 -11.19 5.52
N ALA A 124 0.28 -10.09 4.79
CA ALA A 124 -0.27 -8.83 5.27
C ALA A 124 -1.27 -8.28 4.25
N LEU A 125 -2.52 -8.11 4.67
CA LEU A 125 -3.56 -7.44 3.90
C LEU A 125 -3.61 -5.97 4.33
N ALA A 126 -3.53 -5.08 3.36
CA ALA A 126 -3.66 -3.65 3.54
C ALA A 126 -4.66 -3.05 2.54
N GLY A 127 -5.18 -1.87 2.89
CA GLY A 127 -5.81 -0.96 1.95
C GLY A 127 -4.86 0.19 1.63
N CYS A 128 -4.72 0.54 0.35
CA CYS A 128 -3.94 1.71 -0.06
C CYS A 128 -4.86 2.73 -0.73
N THR A 129 -4.82 3.96 -0.25
CA THR A 129 -5.63 5.08 -0.77
C THR A 129 -4.70 6.17 -1.27
N VAL A 130 -4.90 6.61 -2.51
CA VAL A 130 -4.09 7.65 -3.15
C VAL A 130 -4.99 8.84 -3.46
N ALA A 131 -4.51 10.05 -3.17
CA ALA A 131 -5.22 11.29 -3.44
C ALA A 131 -4.23 12.43 -3.79
N PRO A 132 -4.33 13.05 -4.99
CA PRO A 132 -5.18 12.70 -6.13
C PRO A 132 -5.00 11.25 -6.60
N GLY A 133 -6.03 10.65 -7.19
CA GLY A 133 -6.07 9.24 -7.53
C GLY A 133 -4.93 8.77 -8.44
N PHE A 134 -4.55 7.50 -8.26
CA PHE A 134 -3.45 6.85 -8.98
C PHE A 134 -3.74 6.67 -10.47
N GLU A 135 -2.69 6.86 -11.27
CA GLU A 135 -2.63 6.52 -12.69
C GLU A 135 -1.28 5.85 -12.98
N PHE A 136 -1.24 4.86 -13.87
CA PHE A 136 0.02 4.17 -14.23
C PHE A 136 1.06 5.08 -14.93
N SER A 137 0.66 6.28 -15.34
CA SER A 137 1.53 7.29 -15.95
C SER A 137 2.21 8.21 -14.94
N GLU A 138 2.03 7.97 -13.64
CA GLU A 138 2.62 8.75 -12.55
C GLU A 138 4.14 8.56 -12.40
#